data_AF-A0A3E1I1C4-F1
#
_entry.id   AF-A0A3E1I1C4-F1
#
_cell.length_a   1.000
_cell.length_b   1.000
_cell.length_c   1.000
_cell.angle_alpha   90.00
_cell.angle_beta   90.00
_cell.angle_gamma   90.00
#
_symmetry.space_group_name_H-M   'P 1'
#
loop_
_entity.id
_entity.type
_entity.pdbx_description
1 polymer ?
#
loop_
_entity_poly.entity_id
_entity_poly.type
_entity_poly.pdbx_seq_one_letter_code
_entity_poly.pdbx_strand_id
1 'polypeptide(L)'
;MVNLIAVVNKSTHKEVTVSGSELTLDAPSVVRLSAKPSDVKNMERQGGTLIVTLTSGAVIKIHGFFSDQGEQQNDLVLQDNKQLWLMELSHEGGLANQFVPIDSIEPLLVNEHFDLAALAWVLGGVGAAGLALGGCG
;
A
#
# COMPACT_ATOMS: atom_id res chain seq x y z
N MET A 1 -11.04 11.44 17.60
CA MET A 1 -11.41 10.11 17.07
C MET A 1 -10.12 9.32 16.91
N VAL A 2 -10.08 8.06 17.32
CA VAL A 2 -8.89 7.21 17.14
C VAL A 2 -8.98 6.54 15.78
N ASN A 3 -7.91 6.59 14.99
CA ASN A 3 -7.84 5.87 13.73
C ASN A 3 -7.43 4.43 14.03
N LEU A 4 -8.11 3.48 13.39
CA LEU A 4 -7.78 2.06 13.47
C LEU A 4 -6.87 1.72 12.30
N ILE A 5 -5.69 1.20 12.62
CA ILE A 5 -4.65 0.79 11.67
C ILE A 5 -4.39 -0.69 11.91
N ALA A 6 -4.80 -1.55 10.98
CA ALA A 6 -4.44 -2.96 11.00
C ALA A 6 -3.14 -3.16 10.21
N VAL A 7 -2.25 -4.00 10.72
CA VAL A 7 -0.94 -4.26 10.12
C VAL A 7 -0.81 -5.76 9.96
N VAL A 8 -0.74 -6.23 8.73
CA VAL A 8 -0.61 -7.66 8.42
C VAL A 8 0.83 -7.91 7.98
N ASN A 9 1.60 -8.62 8.79
CA ASN A 9 2.96 -8.97 8.45
C ASN A 9 2.97 -9.99 7.30
N LYS A 10 3.69 -9.72 6.20
CA LYS A 10 3.70 -10.57 5.00
C LYS A 10 4.38 -11.92 5.25
N SER A 11 5.43 -11.94 6.07
CA SER A 11 6.19 -13.17 6.35
C SER A 11 5.45 -14.13 7.28
N THR A 12 4.76 -13.59 8.29
CA THR A 12 4.11 -14.39 9.34
C THR A 12 2.59 -14.49 9.18
N HIS A 13 1.99 -13.77 8.23
CA HIS A 13 0.54 -13.58 8.08
C HIS A 13 -0.17 -13.08 9.34
N LYS A 14 0.57 -12.47 10.26
CA LYS A 14 0.05 -12.01 11.54
C LYS A 14 -0.54 -10.61 11.41
N GLU A 15 -1.81 -10.46 11.72
CA GLU A 15 -2.49 -9.16 11.81
C GLU A 15 -2.33 -8.58 13.23
N VAL A 16 -1.96 -7.30 13.30
CA VAL A 16 -1.85 -6.50 14.53
C VAL A 16 -2.62 -5.22 14.33
N THR A 17 -3.59 -4.96 15.20
CA THR A 17 -4.36 -3.71 15.17
C THR A 17 -3.77 -2.70 16.14
N VAL A 18 -3.43 -1.53 15.61
CA VAL A 18 -2.90 -0.38 16.33
C VAL A 18 -3.92 0.75 16.26
N SER A 19 -4.25 1.31 17.42
CA SER A 19 -5.14 2.46 17.53
C SER A 19 -4.30 3.73 17.69
N GLY A 20 -4.31 4.61 16.70
CA GLY A 20 -3.51 5.84 16.76
C GLY A 20 -3.29 6.49 15.39
N SER A 21 -2.40 7.47 15.37
CA SER A 21 -1.98 8.17 14.15
C SER A 21 -0.48 7.99 13.87
N GLU A 22 0.19 7.11 14.61
CA GLU A 22 1.59 6.79 14.42
C GLU A 22 1.80 5.29 14.56
N LEU A 23 2.56 4.72 13.63
CA LEU A 23 2.89 3.31 13.56
C LEU A 23 4.34 3.16 13.13
N THR A 24 5.03 2.15 13.64
CA THR A 24 6.37 1.76 13.18
C THR A 24 6.31 0.35 12.62
N LEU A 25 6.82 0.18 11.40
CA LEU A 25 6.97 -1.10 10.73
C LEU A 25 8.40 -1.58 10.90
N ASP A 26 8.54 -2.77 11.49
CA ASP A 26 9.84 -3.44 11.67
C ASP A 26 10.14 -4.43 10.53
N ALA A 27 9.12 -4.86 9.82
CA ALA A 27 9.21 -5.87 8.77
C ALA A 27 8.19 -5.60 7.65
N PRO A 28 8.41 -6.13 6.42
CA PRO A 28 7.50 -5.99 5.29
C PRO A 28 6.07 -6.41 5.66
N SER A 29 5.15 -5.44 5.66
CA SER A 29 3.78 -5.61 6.12
C SER A 29 2.79 -4.85 5.23
N VAL A 30 1.56 -5.34 5.17
CA VAL A 30 0.41 -4.66 4.58
C VAL A 30 -0.26 -3.82 5.65
N VAL A 31 -0.21 -2.50 5.52
CA VAL A 31 -0.87 -1.56 6.41
C VAL A 31 -2.27 -1.29 5.90
N ARG A 32 -3.27 -1.77 6.62
CA ARG A 32 -4.68 -1.54 6.35
C ARG A 32 -5.21 -0.41 7.22
N LEU A 33 -5.46 0.75 6.61
CA LEU A 33 -6.03 1.90 7.28
C LEU A 33 -7.55 1.93 7.10
N SER A 34 -8.29 2.03 8.21
CA SER A 34 -9.75 2.26 8.15
C SER A 34 -10.05 3.72 7.78
N ALA A 35 -9.87 4.06 6.51
CA ALA A 35 -10.15 5.37 5.93
C ALA A 35 -10.62 5.22 4.48
N LYS A 36 -11.34 6.22 3.97
CA LYS A 36 -11.72 6.24 2.55
C LYS A 36 -10.62 6.88 1.72
N PRO A 37 -10.43 6.46 0.46
CA PRO A 37 -9.53 7.17 -0.46
C PRO A 37 -9.93 8.64 -0.64
N SER A 38 -11.24 8.94 -0.64
CA SER A 38 -11.75 10.32 -0.68
C SER A 38 -11.43 11.14 0.58
N ASP A 39 -11.11 10.50 1.70
CA ASP A 39 -10.68 11.18 2.92
C ASP A 39 -9.18 11.48 2.91
N VAL A 40 -8.40 10.94 1.98
CA VAL A 40 -6.98 11.24 1.85
C VAL A 40 -6.80 12.56 1.11
N LYS A 41 -6.31 13.56 1.83
CA LYS A 41 -6.02 14.89 1.28
C LYS A 41 -4.67 14.92 0.58
N ASN A 42 -3.64 14.38 1.22
CA ASN A 42 -2.29 14.33 0.69
C ASN A 42 -1.51 13.15 1.27
N MET A 43 -0.50 12.70 0.56
CA MET A 43 0.49 11.76 1.06
C MET A 43 1.87 12.29 0.75
N GLU A 44 2.78 12.14 1.71
CA GLU A 44 4.15 12.61 1.57
C GLU A 44 5.11 11.54 2.09
N ARG A 45 6.20 11.33 1.34
CA ARG A 45 7.30 10.48 1.76
C ARG A 45 8.34 11.36 2.43
N GLN A 46 8.58 11.12 3.72
CA GLN A 46 9.64 11.75 4.49
C GLN A 46 10.73 10.72 4.80
N GLY A 47 11.68 10.57 3.89
CA GLY A 47 12.75 9.56 3.98
C GLY A 47 12.19 8.14 3.92
N GLY A 48 12.24 7.43 5.04
CA GLY A 48 11.65 6.08 5.22
C GLY A 48 10.20 6.09 5.73
N THR A 49 9.65 7.25 6.06
CA THR A 49 8.35 7.40 6.71
C THR A 49 7.29 7.88 5.71
N LEU A 50 6.13 7.24 5.72
CA LEU A 50 4.95 7.67 4.97
C LEU A 50 4.05 8.53 5.86
N ILE A 51 3.74 9.74 5.40
CA ILE A 51 2.87 10.69 6.08
C ILE A 51 1.59 10.84 5.26
N VAL A 52 0.48 10.35 5.79
CA VAL A 52 -0.84 10.45 5.17
C VAL A 52 -1.63 11.56 5.87
N THR A 53 -1.96 12.62 5.14
CA THR A 53 -2.80 13.71 5.63
C THR A 53 -4.23 13.49 5.16
N LEU A 54 -5.17 13.42 6.09
CA LEU A 54 -6.59 13.29 5.81
C LEU A 54 -7.26 14.67 5.61
N THR A 55 -8.39 14.71 4.92
CA THR A 55 -9.23 15.88 4.71
C THR A 55 -9.79 16.43 6.03
N SER A 56 -9.92 15.58 7.04
CA SER A 56 -10.27 15.96 8.41
C SER A 56 -9.18 16.73 9.16
N GLY A 57 -7.96 16.78 8.62
CA GLY A 57 -6.78 17.35 9.28
C GLY A 57 -5.99 16.37 10.15
N ALA A 58 -6.43 15.10 10.24
CA ALA A 58 -5.66 14.05 10.90
C ALA A 58 -4.43 13.69 10.05
N VAL A 59 -3.28 13.47 10.70
CA VAL A 59 -2.02 13.12 10.04
C VAL A 59 -1.54 11.79 10.59
N ILE A 60 -1.41 10.80 9.71
CA ILE A 60 -0.99 9.44 10.04
C ILE A 60 0.45 9.26 9.59
N LYS A 61 1.33 8.87 10.51
CA LYS A 61 2.76 8.64 10.26
C LYS A 61 3.08 7.16 10.35
N ILE A 62 3.60 6.60 9.28
CA ILE A 62 3.98 5.18 9.20
C ILE A 62 5.49 5.14 8.98
N HIS A 63 6.23 4.91 10.05
CA HIS A 63 7.68 4.81 10.05
C HIS A 63 8.13 3.46 9.48
N GLY A 64 9.19 3.46 8.67
CA GLY A 64 9.71 2.24 8.05
C GLY A 64 8.89 1.72 6.86
N PHE A 65 7.98 2.55 6.31
CA PHE A 65 7.19 2.19 5.13
C PHE A 65 8.05 2.04 3.88
N PHE A 66 8.99 2.96 3.65
CA PHE A 66 9.94 2.88 2.54
C PHE A 66 11.25 2.28 3.03
N SER A 67 11.21 1.01 3.41
CA SER A 67 12.38 0.29 3.87
C SER A 67 13.23 -0.16 2.69
N ASP A 68 14.51 0.22 2.66
CA ASP A 68 15.52 -0.29 1.71
C ASP A 68 15.95 -1.74 2.02
N GLN A 69 15.24 -2.43 2.92
CA GLN A 69 15.63 -3.72 3.48
C GLN A 69 15.33 -4.93 2.56
N GLY A 70 15.07 -4.73 1.27
CA GLY A 70 14.95 -5.83 0.30
C GLY A 70 13.99 -5.55 -0.85
N GLU A 71 13.68 -6.60 -1.62
CA GLU A 71 12.75 -6.56 -2.76
C GLU A 71 11.29 -6.40 -2.32
N GLN A 72 10.97 -6.76 -1.07
CA GLN A 72 9.61 -6.66 -0.52
C GLN A 72 9.34 -5.29 0.08
N GLN A 73 8.47 -4.55 -0.58
CA GLN A 73 7.97 -3.27 -0.09
C GLN A 73 6.73 -3.44 0.80
N ASN A 74 6.46 -2.42 1.62
CA ASN A 74 5.23 -2.32 2.40
C ASN A 74 4.10 -1.79 1.51
N ASP A 75 2.90 -2.33 1.69
CA ASP A 75 1.71 -1.87 0.96
C ASP A 75 0.80 -1.08 1.89
N LEU A 76 0.24 0.01 1.40
CA LEU A 76 -0.83 0.72 2.09
C LEU A 76 -2.16 0.36 1.42
N VAL A 77 -3.07 -0.19 2.21
CA VAL A 77 -4.44 -0.49 1.80
C VAL A 77 -5.39 0.36 2.61
N LEU A 78 -6.26 1.12 1.94
CA LEU A 78 -7.37 1.80 2.59
C LEU A 78 -8.59 0.89 2.58
N GLN A 79 -9.22 0.76 3.74
CA GLN A 79 -10.46 0.00 3.88
C GLN A 79 -11.63 0.96 4.09
N ASP A 80 -12.50 1.04 3.09
CA ASP A 80 -13.80 1.69 3.20
C ASP A 80 -14.89 0.63 3.37
N ASN A 81 -15.34 0.41 4.60
CA ASN A 81 -16.34 -0.60 4.95
C ASN A 81 -15.92 -2.02 4.52
N LYS A 82 -16.43 -2.49 3.38
CA LYS A 82 -16.13 -3.80 2.78
C LYS A 82 -15.19 -3.70 1.57
N GLN A 83 -14.95 -2.49 1.07
CA GLN A 83 -14.10 -2.27 -0.10
C GLN A 83 -12.67 -1.99 0.35
N LEU A 84 -11.71 -2.60 -0.34
CA LEU A 84 -10.29 -2.38 -0.12
C LEU A 84 -9.72 -1.59 -1.29
N TRP A 85 -8.76 -0.71 -1.00
CA TRP A 85 -8.14 0.17 -1.97
C TRP A 85 -6.63 0.17 -1.78
N LEU A 86 -5.90 -0.39 -2.72
CA LEU A 86 -4.44 -0.39 -2.71
C LEU A 86 -3.91 0.97 -3.16
N MET A 87 -2.98 1.53 -2.39
CA MET A 87 -2.24 2.72 -2.80
C MET A 87 -1.27 2.37 -3.93
N GLU A 88 -1.34 3.12 -5.02
CA GLU A 88 -0.35 3.01 -6.07
C GLU A 88 0.94 3.74 -5.71
N LEU A 89 2.05 3.05 -5.89
CA LEU A 89 3.38 3.65 -5.92
C LEU A 89 3.70 4.00 -7.38
N SER A 90 4.28 5.17 -7.60
CA SER A 90 4.76 5.57 -8.91
C SER A 90 5.91 4.65 -9.33
N HIS A 91 6.10 4.49 -10.65
CA HIS A 91 7.18 3.70 -11.25
C HIS A 91 8.60 4.07 -10.75
N GLU A 92 8.76 5.29 -10.23
CA GLU A 92 10.00 5.79 -9.64
C GLU A 92 10.12 5.53 -8.12
N GLY A 93 9.24 4.71 -7.53
CA GLY A 93 9.15 4.50 -6.08
C GLY A 93 8.59 5.71 -5.31
N GLY A 94 7.94 6.63 -6.04
CA GLY A 94 7.22 7.78 -5.50
C GLY A 94 5.80 7.43 -5.04
N LEU A 95 5.13 8.37 -4.38
CA LEU A 95 3.72 8.25 -4.02
C LEU A 95 2.86 8.71 -5.20
N ALA A 96 2.01 7.84 -5.76
CA ALA A 96 1.20 8.21 -6.92
C ALA A 96 -0.10 8.94 -6.56
N ASN A 97 -0.41 9.10 -5.26
CA ASN A 97 -1.69 9.60 -4.73
C ASN A 97 -2.94 8.97 -5.37
N GLN A 98 -2.78 7.77 -5.94
CA GLN A 98 -3.83 7.01 -6.61
C GLN A 98 -4.12 5.76 -5.80
N PHE A 99 -5.39 5.34 -5.85
CA PHE A 99 -5.88 4.19 -5.12
C PHE A 99 -6.67 3.30 -6.07
N VAL A 100 -6.29 2.03 -6.14
CA VAL A 100 -6.92 1.03 -6.99
C VAL A 100 -7.78 0.11 -6.13
N PRO A 101 -9.05 -0.11 -6.48
CA PRO A 101 -9.91 -1.02 -5.73
C PRO A 101 -9.40 -2.45 -5.89
N ILE A 102 -9.31 -3.19 -4.78
CA ILE A 102 -8.92 -4.60 -4.74
C ILE A 102 -9.96 -5.41 -3.96
N ASP A 103 -10.17 -6.67 -4.33
CA ASP A 103 -11.09 -7.57 -3.62
C ASP A 103 -10.48 -8.14 -2.33
N SER A 104 -9.16 -8.41 -2.35
CA SER A 104 -8.45 -9.07 -1.25
C SER A 104 -7.02 -8.56 -1.11
N ILE A 105 -6.50 -8.57 0.12
CA ILE A 105 -5.07 -8.33 0.41
C ILE A 105 -4.21 -9.59 0.21
N GLU A 106 -4.82 -10.77 0.04
CA GLU A 106 -4.13 -12.04 -0.18
C GLU A 106 -2.99 -11.96 -1.21
N PRO A 107 -3.18 -11.42 -2.44
CA PRO A 107 -2.08 -11.31 -3.40
C PRO A 107 -0.92 -10.42 -2.90
N LEU A 108 -1.17 -9.47 -2.00
CA LEU A 108 -0.12 -8.63 -1.38
C LEU A 108 0.71 -9.40 -0.34
N LEU A 109 0.17 -10.51 0.17
CA LEU A 109 0.83 -11.35 1.17
C LEU A 109 1.75 -12.38 0.52
N VAL A 110 1.43 -12.85 -0.69
CA VAL A 110 2.16 -13.92 -1.39
C VAL A 110 3.40 -13.39 -2.11
N ASN A 111 4.25 -12.61 -1.46
CA ASN A 111 5.59 -12.19 -1.95
C ASN A 111 5.73 -11.61 -3.37
N GLU A 112 4.66 -11.50 -4.16
CA GLU A 112 4.63 -10.89 -5.47
C GLU A 112 4.45 -9.40 -5.23
N HIS A 113 5.37 -8.61 -5.77
CA HIS A 113 5.11 -7.20 -5.94
C HIS A 113 3.80 -7.12 -6.73
N PHE A 114 2.77 -6.50 -6.17
CA PHE A 114 1.53 -6.29 -6.90
C PHE A 114 1.81 -5.20 -7.91
N ASP A 115 2.42 -5.58 -9.02
CA ASP A 115 2.77 -4.71 -10.13
C ASP A 115 1.48 -4.17 -10.70
N LEU A 116 1.01 -3.01 -10.22
CA LEU A 116 -0.18 -2.32 -10.74
C LEU A 116 -0.08 -2.06 -12.25
N ALA A 117 1.14 -1.94 -12.79
CA ALA A 117 1.41 -1.95 -14.23
C ALA A 117 0.95 -3.27 -14.91
N ALA A 118 1.10 -4.40 -14.23
CA ALA A 118 0.63 -5.72 -14.64
C ALA A 118 -0.86 -5.97 -14.38
N LEU A 119 -1.68 -4.98 -13.98
CA LEU A 119 -3.15 -5.06 -13.99
C LEU A 119 -3.80 -3.86 -14.67
N ALA A 120 -3.00 -2.95 -15.25
CA ALA A 120 -3.48 -1.98 -16.23
C ALA A 120 -4.24 -2.66 -17.40
N TRP A 121 -3.91 -3.91 -17.75
CA TRP A 121 -4.66 -4.68 -18.76
C TRP A 121 -6.03 -5.17 -18.29
N VAL A 122 -6.26 -5.31 -16.98
CA VAL A 122 -7.52 -5.77 -16.40
C VAL A 122 -8.56 -4.66 -16.33
N LEU A 123 -8.14 -3.40 -16.11
CA LEU A 123 -9.07 -2.30 -15.79
C LEU A 123 -9.39 -1.34 -16.95
N GLY A 124 -8.70 -1.42 -18.08
CA GLY A 124 -9.04 -0.57 -19.24
C GLY A 124 -8.19 -0.89 -20.44
N GLY A 125 -8.77 -1.61 -21.41
CA GLY A 125 -8.08 -2.05 -22.62
C GLY A 125 -7.34 -0.93 -23.35
N VAL A 126 -6.21 -1.33 -23.96
CA VAL A 126 -5.26 -0.60 -24.83
C VAL A 126 -4.00 -0.08 -24.10
N GLY A 127 -2.95 -0.92 -24.13
CA GLY A 127 -1.59 -0.46 -24.44
C GLY A 127 -0.52 -0.65 -23.37
N ALA A 128 0.18 -1.79 -23.38
CA ALA A 128 1.62 -1.83 -23.09
C ALA A 128 2.24 -3.04 -23.82
N ALA A 129 2.86 -2.78 -24.96
CA ALA A 129 3.72 -3.72 -25.62
C ALA A 129 4.96 -3.97 -24.75
N GLY A 130 5.27 -5.24 -24.48
CA GLY A 130 6.61 -5.70 -24.14
C GLY A 130 6.95 -5.72 -22.65
N LEU A 131 6.71 -6.86 -22.01
CA LEU A 131 7.67 -7.44 -21.09
C LEU A 131 7.91 -8.88 -21.52
N ALA A 132 9.05 -9.08 -22.20
CA ALA A 132 9.61 -10.40 -22.42
C ALA A 132 9.93 -11.00 -21.06
N LEU A 133 9.12 -11.96 -20.62
CA LEU A 133 9.48 -12.82 -19.50
C LEU A 133 10.72 -13.61 -19.93
N GLY A 134 11.85 -13.27 -19.30
CA GLY A 134 13.14 -13.91 -19.49
C GLY A 134 13.04 -15.42 -19.30
N GLY A 135 13.75 -16.14 -20.18
CA GLY A 135 13.73 -17.58 -20.23
C GLY A 135 14.23 -18.24 -18.95
N CYS A 136 13.53 -19.30 -18.56
CA CYS A 136 14.11 -20.38 -17.79
C CYS A 136 15.10 -21.15 -18.69
N GLY A 137 16.26 -21.48 -18.12
CA GLY A 137 17.30 -22.29 -18.76
C GLY A 137 16.96 -23.77 -18.84
#